data_AF-A0AAV3X4C5-F1
#
_entry.id   AF-A0AAV3X4C5-F1
#
_cell.length_a   1.000
_cell.length_b   1.000
_cell.length_c   1.000
_cell.angle_alpha   90.00
_cell.angle_beta   90.00
_cell.angle_gamma   90.00
#
_symmetry.space_group_name_H-M   'P 1'
#
loop_
_entity.id
_entity.type
_entity.pdbx_description
1 polymer ?
#
loop_
_entity_poly.entity_id
_entity_poly.type
_entity_poly.pdbx_seq_one_letter_code
_entity_poly.pdbx_strand_id
1 'polypeptide(L)' 'MNSEEALKFINSLFEQQTKEILNELETKIFLGCWSGQDYSEISAKNSHSEVYIREIGAKLKF' A
#
# COMPACT_ATOMS: atom_id res chain seq x y z
N MET A 1 12.40 11.38 -3.10
CA MET A 1 12.14 9.95 -2.85
C MET A 1 11.23 9.46 -3.95
N ASN A 2 11.68 8.50 -4.76
CA ASN A 2 10.82 7.82 -5.72
C ASN A 2 9.94 6.76 -5.01
N SER A 3 8.96 6.19 -5.71
CA SER A 3 8.01 5.24 -5.13
C SER A 3 8.66 3.97 -4.59
N GLU A 4 9.77 3.52 -5.19
CA GLU A 4 10.53 2.35 -4.73
C GLU A 4 11.34 2.64 -3.46
N GLU A 5 11.95 3.83 -3.38
CA GLU A 5 12.64 4.30 -2.19
C GLU A 5 11.65 4.49 -1.03
N ALA A 6 10.46 5.01 -1.32
CA ALA A 6 9.37 5.15 -0.36
C ALA A 6 8.91 3.78 0.15
N LEU A 7 8.78 2.80 -0.75
CA LEU A 7 8.40 1.43 -0.40
C LEU A 7 9.47 0.75 0.46
N LYS A 8 10.76 0.94 0.14
CA LYS A 8 11.86 0.43 0.97
C LYS A 8 11.83 1.06 2.36
N PHE A 9 11.65 2.38 2.43
CA PHE A 9 11.58 3.10 3.69
C PHE A 9 10.42 2.59 4.57
N ILE A 10 9.21 2.48 4.00
CA ILE A 10 8.05 2.03 4.77
C ILE A 10 8.19 0.56 5.20
N ASN A 11 8.71 -0.31 4.32
CA ASN A 11 8.98 -1.70 4.71
C ASN A 11 10.01 -1.81 5.83
N SER A 12 11.08 -1.00 5.81
CA SER A 12 12.04 -0.96 6.92
C SER A 12 11.40 -0.46 8.22
N LEU A 13 10.47 0.50 8.15
CA LEU A 13 9.75 0.98 9.33
C LEU A 13 8.81 -0.10 9.91
N PHE A 14 8.05 -0.77 9.05
CA PHE A 14 7.17 -1.86 9.45
C PHE A 14 7.97 -3.04 10.02
N GLU A 15 9.08 -3.43 9.38
CA GLU A 15 9.95 -4.51 9.87
C GLU A 15 10.47 -4.20 11.29
N GLN A 16 10.81 -2.95 11.58
CA GLN A 16 11.25 -2.53 12.91
C GLN A 16 10.12 -2.53 13.96
N GLN A 17 8.90 -2.17 13.58
CA GLN A 17 7.79 -2.00 14.51
C GLN A 17 6.99 -3.29 14.74
N THR A 18 6.69 -4.03 13.67
CA THR A 18 5.79 -5.19 13.69
C THR A 18 6.51 -6.51 13.38
N LYS A 19 7.77 -6.46 12.93
CA LYS A 19 8.51 -7.61 12.35
C LYS A 19 7.83 -8.19 11.10
N GLU A 20 6.98 -7.41 10.45
CA GLU A 20 6.30 -7.76 9.21
C GLU A 20 6.59 -6.68 8.17
N ILE A 21 6.50 -7.02 6.89
CA ILE A 21 6.58 -6.08 5.77
C ILE A 21 5.23 -6.03 5.05
N LEU A 22 5.01 -5.01 4.22
CA LEU A 22 3.81 -4.93 3.41
C LEU A 22 3.70 -6.16 2.50
N ASN A 23 2.54 -6.81 2.52
CA ASN A 23 2.24 -7.89 1.59
C ASN A 23 2.03 -7.34 0.16
N GLU A 24 1.81 -8.24 -0.81
CA GLU A 24 1.68 -7.86 -2.21
C GLU A 24 0.56 -6.83 -2.44
N LEU A 25 -0.60 -7.02 -1.81
CA LEU A 25 -1.75 -6.13 -1.99
C LEU A 25 -1.51 -4.78 -1.32
N GLU A 26 -0.98 -4.78 -0.11
CA GLU A 26 -0.61 -3.57 0.63
C GLU A 26 0.44 -2.75 -0.10
N THR A 27 1.43 -3.42 -0.70
CA THR A 27 2.45 -2.79 -1.55
C THR A 27 1.82 -2.11 -2.75
N LYS A 28 0.88 -2.77 -3.43
CA LYS A 28 0.18 -2.19 -4.59
C LYS A 28 -0.70 -1.00 -4.19
N ILE A 29 -1.35 -1.07 -3.04
CA ILE A 29 -2.13 0.05 -2.49
C ILE A 29 -1.20 1.23 -2.18
N PHE A 30 -0.09 1.00 -1.47
CA PHE A 30 0.88 2.02 -1.14
C PHE A 30 1.43 2.72 -2.39
N LEU A 31 1.91 1.94 -3.37
CA LEU A 31 2.45 2.48 -4.62
C LEU A 31 1.39 3.21 -5.46
N GLY A 32 0.15 2.72 -5.47
CA GLY A 32 -0.97 3.38 -6.12
C GLY A 32 -1.24 4.76 -5.51
N CYS A 33 -1.40 4.82 -4.19
CA CYS A 33 -1.60 6.07 -3.46
C CYS A 33 -0.41 7.03 -3.64
N TRP A 34 0.81 6.52 -3.59
CA TRP A 34 2.03 7.32 -3.84
C TRP A 34 2.05 7.91 -5.25
N SER A 35 1.51 7.18 -6.23
CA SER A 35 1.41 7.61 -7.63
C SER A 35 0.19 8.51 -7.90
N GLY A 36 -0.56 8.89 -6.86
CA GLY A 36 -1.76 9.73 -6.98
C GLY A 36 -3.00 8.99 -7.49
N GLN A 37 -2.99 7.65 -7.48
CA GLN A 37 -4.15 6.86 -7.87
C GLN A 37 -5.18 6.81 -6.74
N ASP A 38 -6.45 6.84 -7.11
CA ASP A 38 -7.54 6.61 -6.16
C ASP A 38 -7.78 5.11 -5.92
N TYR A 39 -8.58 4.79 -4.88
CA TYR A 39 -8.87 3.40 -4.56
C TYR A 39 -9.68 2.69 -5.64
N SER A 40 -10.48 3.40 -6.44
CA SER A 40 -11.23 2.84 -7.55
C SER A 40 -10.27 2.38 -8.66
N GLU A 41 -9.29 3.20 -9.01
CA GLU A 41 -8.23 2.87 -9.98
C GLU A 41 -7.34 1.71 -9.52
N ILE A 42 -6.99 1.68 -8.23
CA ILE A 42 -6.24 0.58 -7.63
C ILE A 42 -7.07 -0.71 -7.66
N SER A 43 -8.37 -0.63 -7.35
CA SER A 43 -9.29 -1.78 -7.33
C SER A 43 -9.43 -2.42 -8.72
N ALA A 44 -9.57 -1.60 -9.76
CA ALA A 44 -9.72 -2.04 -11.14
C ALA A 44 -8.51 -2.86 -11.63
N LYS A 45 -7.31 -2.58 -11.11
CA LYS A 45 -6.06 -3.27 -11.48
C LYS A 45 -5.81 -4.55 -10.68
N ASN A 46 -6.50 -4.73 -9.56
CA ASN A 46 -6.18 -5.77 -8.58
C ASN A 46 -7.30 -6.79 -8.38
N SER A 47 -8.38 -6.73 -9.17
CA SER A 47 -9.53 -7.66 -9.09
C SER A 47 -10.17 -7.73 -7.70
N HIS A 48 -10.02 -6.68 -6.91
CA HIS A 48 -10.62 -6.53 -5.58
C HIS A 48 -11.67 -5.43 -5.63
N SER A 49 -12.64 -5.46 -4.71
CA SER A 49 -13.60 -4.36 -4.59
C SER A 49 -12.91 -3.12 -4.01
N GLU A 50 -13.34 -1.94 -4.43
CA GLU A 50 -12.86 -0.67 -3.87
C GLU A 50 -13.01 -0.62 -2.35
N VAL A 51 -14.12 -1.15 -1.82
CA VAL A 51 -14.37 -1.23 -0.38
C VAL A 51 -13.28 -2.02 0.33
N TYR A 52 -12.91 -3.19 -0.20
CA TYR A 52 -11.86 -4.03 0.38
C TYR A 52 -10.48 -3.35 0.31
N ILE A 53 -10.17 -2.72 -0.83
CA ILE A 53 -8.95 -1.92 -1.01
C ILE A 53 -8.87 -0.79 0.01
N ARG A 54 -9.98 -0.08 0.23
CA ARG A 54 -10.06 1.02 1.21
C ARG A 54 -9.90 0.52 2.64
N GLU A 55 -10.48 -0.62 2.99
CA GLU A 55 -10.32 -1.22 4.33
C GLU A 55 -8.86 -1.61 4.62
N ILE A 56 -8.16 -2.17 3.64
CA ILE A 56 -6.72 -2.46 3.78
C ILE A 56 -5.92 -1.17 3.84
N GLY A 57 -6.18 -0.22 2.95
CA GLY A 57 -5.53 1.09 2.94
C GLY A 57 -5.68 1.83 4.28
N ALA A 58 -6.84 1.75 4.92
CA ALA A 58 -7.09 2.34 6.23
C ALA A 58 -6.35 1.65 7.39
N LYS A 59 -5.98 0.36 7.23
CA LYS A 59 -5.16 -0.38 8.20
C LYS A 59 -3.68 -0.06 8.08
N LEU A 60 -3.25 0.40 6.90
CA LEU A 60 -1.91 0.94 6.69
C LEU A 60 -1.82 2.31 7.40
N LYS A 61 -1.55 2.27 8.71
CA LYS A 61 -1.24 3.45 9.50
C LYS A 61 0.18 3.91 9.15
N PHE A 62 0.31 4.69 8.08
CA PHE A 62 1.55 5.40 7.75
C PHE A 62 1.78 6.55 8.74
#